data_AF-A0A2D7HDX9-F1
#
_entry.id   AF-A0A2D7HDX9-F1
#
_cell.length_a   1.000
_cell.length_b   1.000
_cell.length_c   1.000
_cell.angle_alpha   90.00
_cell.angle_beta   90.00
_cell.angle_gamma   90.00
#
_symmetry.space_group_name_H-M   'P 1'
#
loop_
_entity.id
_entity.type
_entity.pdbx_description
1 polymer ?
#
loop_
_entity_poly.entity_id
_entity_poly.type
_entity_poly.pdbx_seq_one_letter_code
_entity_poly.pdbx_strand_id
1 'polypeptide(L)'
;NSKSFLLSGEASRIAAAKELLGLHDIKTYQPLDVAVVHNSVRASSEVLLIPSEQPQYTFIKSLMSRDKTFQENIFYDVSTWHLPSAFGLEVQEIDVQEAAELVAAFKKGERVKIRTEITLDAKALGYAVPPDSLKFSKLMASLQKKAAKLRVITNPVSVRTSDGAAKLPRGTLLILRQPNLDSWDEIRECLKQVVAKLELQVFPLTSSQTLEGPDLGSDTSLGLPIAHPALVVGAGTNAYTAGSLWHHMDVRMNQPTTLLKTTSFGRVDLDAYTVLILPDGSYSLWGESQAKKLTRYLEDGGVVVAVCNSLSWLIANGVVDLGESELEGKEEKDEKKPEQTRFSEKRFGDAREDAALKSIAGAMFEVKIDSTHPLAYGVPSDTVPVFRRGTYHYQRPENSYQTAGIYGQVIAGYVNDENVKELQGTAAVFVVPVGKGRVIVLADNPVFRGYVRATEPFFTNAVYLGPSIRLPKSTSDEHDH
;
A
#
# COMPACT_ATOMS: atom_id res chain seq x y z
N ASN A 1 0.88 -15.06 32.94
CA ASN A 1 1.58 -13.80 33.25
C ASN A 1 1.22 -12.76 32.20
N SER A 2 0.78 -11.59 32.62
CA SER A 2 0.54 -10.47 31.70
C SER A 2 1.85 -10.10 30.99
N LYS A 3 1.77 -9.78 29.70
CA LYS A 3 2.92 -9.38 28.88
C LYS A 3 2.65 -7.96 28.37
N SER A 4 3.68 -7.12 28.44
CA SER A 4 3.66 -5.79 27.83
C SER A 4 4.27 -5.87 26.43
N PHE A 5 4.07 -4.85 25.60
CA PHE A 5 4.44 -4.91 24.19
C PHE A 5 5.32 -3.73 23.80
N LEU A 6 6.41 -4.02 23.10
CA LEU A 6 7.30 -3.03 22.51
C LEU A 6 7.13 -3.07 21.00
N LEU A 7 6.57 -1.99 20.43
CA LEU A 7 6.44 -1.83 18.99
C LEU A 7 7.66 -1.09 18.44
N SER A 8 8.09 -1.48 17.23
CA SER A 8 9.11 -0.74 16.50
C SER A 8 8.87 -0.70 14.99
N GLY A 9 9.31 0.36 14.33
CA GLY A 9 9.13 0.55 12.89
C GLY A 9 9.32 2.00 12.46
N GLU A 10 8.91 2.32 11.24
CA GLU A 10 9.00 3.68 10.69
C GLU A 10 8.24 4.69 11.57
N ALA A 11 8.84 5.87 11.75
CA ALA A 11 8.34 6.91 12.64
C ALA A 11 6.88 7.33 12.38
N SER A 12 6.49 7.47 11.11
CA SER A 12 5.12 7.84 10.74
C SER A 12 4.10 6.76 11.12
N ARG A 13 4.46 5.47 11.00
CA ARG A 13 3.63 4.32 11.39
C ARG A 13 3.48 4.23 12.91
N ILE A 14 4.57 4.45 13.65
CA ILE A 14 4.54 4.52 15.12
C ILE A 14 3.65 5.67 15.60
N ALA A 15 3.78 6.86 15.01
CA ALA A 15 2.94 8.00 15.34
C ALA A 15 1.45 7.71 15.08
N ALA A 16 1.13 7.07 13.96
CA ALA A 16 -0.24 6.67 13.63
C ALA A 16 -0.80 5.61 14.59
N ALA A 17 0.00 4.61 14.98
CA ALA A 17 -0.42 3.60 15.96
C ALA A 17 -0.64 4.24 17.33
N LYS A 18 0.25 5.15 17.75
CA LYS A 18 0.12 5.93 18.99
C LYS A 18 -1.14 6.78 19.02
N GLU A 19 -1.47 7.46 17.91
CA GLU A 19 -2.70 8.23 17.77
C GLU A 19 -3.93 7.34 17.99
N LEU A 20 -4.00 6.21 17.27
CA LEU A 20 -5.12 5.26 17.40
C LEU A 20 -5.25 4.71 18.82
N LEU A 21 -4.15 4.25 19.43
CA LEU A 21 -4.15 3.74 20.81
C LEU A 21 -4.61 4.81 21.81
N GLY A 22 -4.22 6.08 21.58
CA GLY A 22 -4.66 7.22 22.38
C GLY A 22 -6.17 7.47 22.32
N LEU A 23 -6.82 7.23 21.18
CA LEU A 23 -8.29 7.32 21.05
C LEU A 23 -9.04 6.28 21.91
N HIS A 24 -8.35 5.24 22.36
CA HIS A 24 -8.88 4.19 23.24
C HIS A 24 -8.37 4.31 24.69
N ASP A 25 -7.81 5.46 25.06
CA ASP A 25 -7.23 5.73 26.39
C ASP A 25 -6.10 4.75 26.78
N ILE A 26 -5.43 4.14 25.79
CA ILE A 26 -4.30 3.24 26.02
C ILE A 26 -3.05 4.09 26.26
N LYS A 27 -2.46 3.92 27.43
CA LYS A 27 -1.20 4.56 27.81
C LYS A 27 -0.05 3.95 27.03
N THR A 28 0.76 4.82 26.43
CA THR A 28 1.96 4.46 25.68
C THR A 28 3.14 5.33 26.09
N TYR A 29 4.35 4.82 25.90
CA TYR A 29 5.60 5.50 26.26
C TYR A 29 6.60 5.38 25.12
N GLN A 30 7.45 6.39 24.96
CA GLN A 30 8.56 6.39 24.01
C GLN A 30 9.83 6.78 24.76
N PRO A 31 11.02 6.30 24.35
CA PRO A 31 12.26 6.76 24.95
C PRO A 31 12.46 8.26 24.69
N LEU A 32 13.31 8.93 25.45
CA LEU A 32 13.52 10.37 25.29
C LEU A 32 14.42 10.73 24.10
N ASP A 33 15.30 9.81 23.71
CA ASP A 33 16.23 9.99 22.60
C ASP A 33 16.28 8.74 21.73
N VAL A 34 16.97 7.68 22.19
CA VAL A 34 17.08 6.39 21.50
C VAL A 34 16.76 5.22 22.42
N ALA A 35 16.44 4.07 21.83
CA ALA A 35 16.38 2.78 22.52
C ALA A 35 17.06 1.69 21.68
N VAL A 36 17.59 0.67 22.36
CA VAL A 36 18.09 -0.54 21.69
C VAL A 36 16.95 -1.53 21.58
N VAL A 37 16.53 -1.87 20.36
CA VAL A 37 15.51 -2.87 20.05
C VAL A 37 16.10 -3.88 19.08
N HIS A 38 16.04 -5.17 19.40
CA HIS A 38 16.63 -6.24 18.57
C HIS A 38 18.11 -5.97 18.19
N ASN A 39 18.94 -5.59 19.17
CA ASN A 39 20.36 -5.23 18.99
C ASN A 39 20.62 -4.06 18.02
N SER A 40 19.59 -3.28 17.68
CA SER A 40 19.69 -2.10 16.82
C SER A 40 19.30 -0.85 17.60
N VAL A 41 20.08 0.21 17.48
CA VAL A 41 19.74 1.53 18.04
C VAL A 41 18.65 2.14 17.17
N ARG A 42 17.51 2.46 17.77
CA ARG A 42 16.36 3.10 17.11
C ARG A 42 16.07 4.46 17.74
N ALA A 43 15.62 5.41 16.93
CA ALA A 43 15.20 6.71 17.42
C ALA A 43 13.90 6.61 18.23
N SER A 44 13.65 7.59 19.10
CA SER A 44 12.44 7.65 19.92
C SER A 44 11.15 7.57 19.11
N SER A 45 11.13 8.25 17.97
CA SER A 45 9.99 8.23 17.06
C SER A 45 9.70 6.84 16.46
N GLU A 46 10.66 5.91 16.51
CA GLU A 46 10.58 4.58 15.90
C GLU A 46 10.23 3.47 16.90
N VAL A 47 10.00 3.82 18.16
CA VAL A 47 9.73 2.88 19.26
C VAL A 47 8.51 3.33 20.05
N LEU A 48 7.65 2.37 20.41
CA LEU A 48 6.47 2.62 21.24
C LEU A 48 6.24 1.47 22.23
N LEU A 49 6.35 1.76 23.51
CA LEU A 49 6.06 0.83 24.60
C LEU A 49 4.60 0.93 25.02
N ILE A 50 3.95 -0.23 25.15
CA ILE A 50 2.56 -0.40 25.58
C ILE A 50 2.55 -1.31 26.82
N PRO A 51 2.52 -0.75 28.04
CA PRO A 51 2.42 -1.54 29.25
C PRO A 51 1.09 -2.29 29.33
N SER A 52 1.10 -3.51 29.85
CA SER A 52 -0.12 -4.30 30.03
C SER A 52 -0.89 -3.96 31.31
N GLU A 53 -0.25 -3.34 32.30
CA GLU A 53 -0.86 -2.95 33.58
C GLU A 53 -1.75 -1.69 33.44
N GLN A 54 -2.83 -1.83 32.67
CA GLN A 54 -3.86 -0.82 32.48
C GLN A 54 -5.23 -1.47 32.24
N PRO A 55 -6.35 -0.75 32.47
CA PRO A 55 -7.71 -1.30 32.35
C PRO A 55 -8.00 -1.97 31.00
N GLN A 56 -7.36 -1.50 29.93
CA GLN A 56 -7.54 -1.98 28.56
C GLN A 56 -6.78 -3.28 28.23
N TYR A 57 -6.19 -3.97 29.21
CA TYR A 57 -5.31 -5.14 28.98
C TYR A 57 -5.88 -6.18 28.00
N THR A 58 -7.14 -6.61 28.19
CA THR A 58 -7.76 -7.62 27.31
C THR A 58 -7.84 -7.14 25.86
N PHE A 59 -8.14 -5.86 25.65
CA PHE A 59 -8.18 -5.26 24.33
C PHE A 59 -6.78 -5.15 23.72
N ILE A 60 -5.78 -4.69 24.49
CA ILE A 60 -4.38 -4.63 24.07
C ILE A 60 -3.91 -6.02 23.64
N LYS A 61 -4.16 -7.06 24.47
CA LYS A 61 -3.81 -8.44 24.15
C LYS A 61 -4.45 -8.89 22.83
N SER A 62 -5.71 -8.55 22.58
CA SER A 62 -6.39 -8.87 21.32
C SER A 62 -5.74 -8.16 20.12
N LEU A 63 -5.37 -6.89 20.25
CA LEU A 63 -4.70 -6.13 19.19
C LEU A 63 -3.30 -6.66 18.85
N MET A 64 -2.62 -7.32 19.79
CA MET A 64 -1.29 -7.90 19.59
C MET A 64 -1.32 -9.38 19.21
N SER A 65 -2.49 -10.02 19.28
CA SER A 65 -2.61 -11.45 19.04
C SER A 65 -2.42 -11.83 17.57
N ARG A 66 -1.67 -12.92 17.36
CA ARG A 66 -1.48 -13.60 16.06
C ARG A 66 -2.24 -14.93 16.00
N ASP A 67 -3.31 -15.08 16.76
CA ASP A 67 -4.10 -16.31 16.79
C ASP A 67 -4.57 -16.69 15.37
N LYS A 68 -4.40 -17.97 15.03
CA LYS A 68 -4.85 -18.59 13.77
C LYS A 68 -5.86 -19.71 13.99
N THR A 69 -5.98 -20.17 15.23
CA THR A 69 -6.86 -21.26 15.65
C THR A 69 -7.91 -20.74 16.61
N PHE A 70 -9.16 -21.13 16.38
CA PHE A 70 -10.31 -20.65 17.13
C PHE A 70 -11.19 -21.84 17.52
N GLN A 71 -11.94 -21.69 18.62
CA GLN A 71 -12.92 -22.71 19.03
C GLN A 71 -14.13 -22.72 18.08
N GLU A 72 -14.56 -21.53 17.65
CA GLU A 72 -15.56 -21.34 16.62
C GLU A 72 -14.89 -20.67 15.41
N ASN A 73 -15.12 -21.23 14.23
CA ASN A 73 -14.49 -20.81 12.98
C ASN A 73 -15.43 -19.98 12.09
N ILE A 74 -16.53 -19.49 12.66
CA ILE A 74 -17.53 -18.66 11.98
C ILE A 74 -17.44 -17.25 12.54
N PHE A 75 -17.16 -16.28 11.67
CA PHE A 75 -16.96 -14.89 12.05
C PHE A 75 -18.04 -14.01 11.44
N TYR A 76 -18.63 -13.12 12.24
CA TYR A 76 -19.67 -12.19 11.77
C TYR A 76 -19.09 -11.03 10.93
N ASP A 77 -17.83 -10.65 11.15
CA ASP A 77 -17.15 -9.55 10.45
C ASP A 77 -15.74 -9.93 10.01
N VAL A 78 -14.78 -9.97 10.93
CA VAL A 78 -13.37 -10.31 10.68
C VAL A 78 -12.82 -11.21 11.78
N SER A 79 -11.77 -11.97 11.49
CA SER A 79 -11.16 -12.88 12.46
C SER A 79 -9.96 -12.29 13.21
N THR A 80 -9.44 -11.14 12.76
CA THR A 80 -8.31 -10.47 13.41
C THR A 80 -8.33 -8.96 13.18
N TRP A 81 -7.80 -8.23 14.16
CA TRP A 81 -7.46 -6.81 14.10
C TRP A 81 -5.98 -6.58 14.44
N HIS A 82 -5.09 -7.56 14.21
CA HIS A 82 -3.67 -7.50 14.62
C HIS A 82 -3.00 -6.17 14.22
N LEU A 83 -2.85 -5.27 15.20
CA LEU A 83 -2.43 -3.89 15.06
C LEU A 83 -1.01 -3.77 14.48
N PRO A 84 -0.01 -4.53 14.98
CA PRO A 84 1.33 -4.47 14.40
C PRO A 84 1.33 -4.78 12.91
N SER A 85 0.57 -5.79 12.46
CA SER A 85 0.45 -6.06 11.01
C SER A 85 -0.26 -4.94 10.27
N ALA A 86 -1.40 -4.47 10.77
CA ALA A 86 -2.17 -3.42 10.11
C ALA A 86 -1.36 -2.13 9.89
N PHE A 87 -0.45 -1.82 10.80
CA PHE A 87 0.42 -0.64 10.72
C PHE A 87 1.81 -0.95 10.14
N GLY A 88 2.11 -2.22 9.86
CA GLY A 88 3.42 -2.67 9.37
C GLY A 88 4.55 -2.35 10.33
N LEU A 89 4.33 -2.71 11.61
CA LEU A 89 5.24 -2.57 12.75
C LEU A 89 5.66 -3.95 13.25
N GLU A 90 6.87 -4.02 13.79
CA GLU A 90 7.33 -5.15 14.59
C GLU A 90 6.76 -5.06 16.00
N VAL A 91 6.54 -6.20 16.65
CA VAL A 91 6.10 -6.29 18.04
C VAL A 91 6.96 -7.31 18.78
N GLN A 92 7.43 -6.92 19.96
CA GLN A 92 8.10 -7.79 20.92
C GLN A 92 7.28 -7.85 22.20
N GLU A 93 7.03 -9.06 22.70
CA GLU A 93 6.47 -9.25 24.05
C GLU A 93 7.58 -9.17 25.09
N ILE A 94 7.37 -8.35 26.12
CA ILE A 94 8.29 -8.18 27.24
C ILE A 94 7.57 -8.41 28.57
N ASP A 95 8.33 -8.78 29.60
CA ASP A 95 7.78 -8.96 30.93
C ASP A 95 7.35 -7.63 31.56
N VAL A 96 6.38 -7.69 32.48
CA VAL A 96 5.85 -6.49 33.15
C VAL A 96 6.93 -5.73 33.90
N GLN A 97 7.85 -6.46 34.55
CA GLN A 97 8.97 -5.88 35.29
C GLN A 97 9.90 -5.10 34.36
N GLU A 98 10.30 -5.69 33.23
CA GLU A 98 11.11 -5.04 32.20
C GLU A 98 10.40 -3.81 31.63
N ALA A 99 9.09 -3.90 31.38
CA ALA A 99 8.30 -2.76 30.93
C ALA A 99 8.28 -1.62 31.96
N ALA A 100 8.15 -1.92 33.25
CA ALA A 100 8.17 -0.92 34.32
C ALA A 100 9.53 -0.21 34.41
N GLU A 101 10.62 -0.95 34.25
CA GLU A 101 11.98 -0.42 34.18
C GLU A 101 12.17 0.50 32.96
N LEU A 102 11.70 0.08 31.78
CA LEU A 102 11.71 0.91 30.57
C LEU A 102 10.87 2.18 30.75
N VAL A 103 9.67 2.10 31.35
CA VAL A 103 8.85 3.29 31.64
C VAL A 103 9.60 4.25 32.57
N ALA A 104 10.28 3.74 33.60
CA ALA A 104 11.08 4.57 34.50
C ALA A 104 12.27 5.22 33.77
N ALA A 105 12.97 4.47 32.92
CA ALA A 105 14.08 4.97 32.11
C ALA A 105 13.62 6.03 31.11
N PHE A 106 12.50 5.80 30.42
CA PHE A 106 11.90 6.72 29.45
C PHE A 106 11.42 8.03 30.08
N LYS A 107 11.22 8.07 31.40
CA LYS A 107 10.89 9.30 32.14
C LYS A 107 12.12 10.06 32.67
N LYS A 108 13.31 9.44 32.71
CA LYS A 108 14.48 9.94 33.46
C LYS A 108 15.65 10.49 32.60
N GLY A 109 15.46 10.70 31.29
CA GLY A 109 16.49 11.24 30.39
C GLY A 109 16.41 12.75 30.13
N GLU A 110 17.47 13.30 29.54
CA GLU A 110 17.45 14.65 28.98
C GLU A 110 16.90 14.61 27.54
N ARG A 111 16.04 15.57 27.17
CA ARG A 111 15.57 15.71 25.79
C ARG A 111 16.67 16.38 24.96
N VAL A 112 17.21 15.67 23.98
CA VAL A 112 18.00 16.31 22.93
C VAL A 112 17.03 17.01 21.98
N LYS A 113 17.12 18.34 21.87
CA LYS A 113 16.36 19.10 20.86
C LYS A 113 16.91 18.74 19.48
N ILE A 114 16.20 17.90 18.74
CA ILE A 114 16.47 17.71 17.30
C ILE A 114 16.13 19.04 16.61
N ARG A 115 17.10 19.58 15.84
CA ARG A 115 16.98 20.85 15.12
C ARG A 115 15.73 20.83 14.24
N THR A 116 14.84 21.79 14.47
CA THR A 116 13.54 21.95 13.80
C THR A 116 13.57 22.97 12.65
N GLU A 117 14.71 23.62 12.40
CA GLU A 117 14.82 24.58 11.30
C GLU A 117 15.32 23.89 10.02
N ILE A 118 14.38 23.54 9.16
CA ILE A 118 14.65 23.13 7.78
C ILE A 118 15.11 24.37 7.01
N THR A 119 16.41 24.49 6.78
CA THR A 119 16.98 25.53 5.91
C THR A 119 17.01 25.02 4.48
N LEU A 120 16.02 25.39 3.68
CA LEU A 120 16.07 25.16 2.24
C LEU A 120 16.97 26.22 1.60
N ASP A 121 18.17 25.82 1.17
CA ASP A 121 19.07 26.71 0.43
C ASP A 121 18.39 27.19 -0.86
N ALA A 122 18.24 28.51 -1.02
CA ALA A 122 17.64 29.12 -2.19
C ALA A 122 18.46 28.91 -3.47
N LYS A 123 19.76 28.59 -3.34
CA LYS A 123 20.68 28.31 -4.46
C LYS A 123 20.75 26.83 -4.83
N ALA A 124 20.04 25.95 -4.11
CA ALA A 124 20.02 24.52 -4.43
C ALA A 124 19.53 24.27 -5.86
N LEU A 125 20.14 23.28 -6.52
CA LEU A 125 19.70 22.78 -7.84
C LEU A 125 18.30 22.16 -7.77
N GLY A 126 17.95 21.64 -6.60
CA GLY A 126 16.69 20.99 -6.33
C GLY A 126 16.65 20.46 -4.91
N TYR A 127 15.61 19.70 -4.61
CA TYR A 127 15.45 19.03 -3.34
C TYR A 127 15.16 17.55 -3.56
N ALA A 128 15.74 16.71 -2.71
CA ALA A 128 15.43 15.28 -2.64
C ALA A 128 14.69 14.99 -1.33
N VAL A 129 13.58 14.27 -1.41
CA VAL A 129 12.79 13.83 -0.24
C VAL A 129 12.68 12.30 -0.29
N PRO A 130 13.33 11.57 0.65
CA PRO A 130 13.18 10.12 0.73
C PRO A 130 11.71 9.72 0.91
N PRO A 131 11.31 8.52 0.44
CA PRO A 131 9.95 8.07 0.61
C PRO A 131 9.63 7.81 2.10
N ASP A 132 8.41 8.14 2.51
CA ASP A 132 7.81 7.79 3.80
C ASP A 132 6.47 7.10 3.54
N SER A 133 6.16 6.01 4.25
CA SER A 133 5.00 5.18 3.91
C SER A 133 3.66 5.91 3.97
N LEU A 134 3.50 6.89 4.87
CA LEU A 134 2.19 7.47 5.21
C LEU A 134 2.08 8.96 4.86
N LYS A 135 3.20 9.67 4.76
CA LYS A 135 3.26 11.13 4.58
C LYS A 135 3.54 11.53 3.14
N PHE A 136 4.15 10.65 2.34
CA PHE A 136 4.62 10.96 0.99
C PHE A 136 3.50 11.30 0.00
N SER A 137 2.31 10.69 0.17
CA SER A 137 1.12 10.97 -0.65
C SER A 137 0.65 12.43 -0.52
N LYS A 138 0.64 12.99 0.70
CA LYS A 138 0.29 14.40 0.96
C LYS A 138 1.30 15.36 0.36
N LEU A 139 2.59 14.99 0.39
CA LEU A 139 3.64 15.78 -0.23
C LEU A 139 3.43 15.86 -1.75
N MET A 140 3.25 14.73 -2.41
CA MET A 140 3.00 14.68 -3.85
C MET A 140 1.74 15.46 -4.24
N ALA A 141 0.61 15.24 -3.55
CA ALA A 141 -0.63 15.97 -3.79
C ALA A 141 -0.43 17.50 -3.68
N SER A 142 0.26 17.95 -2.63
CA SER A 142 0.47 19.38 -2.38
C SER A 142 1.36 20.04 -3.43
N LEU A 143 2.41 19.35 -3.87
CA LEU A 143 3.31 19.85 -4.92
C LEU A 143 2.64 19.82 -6.30
N GLN A 144 1.89 18.76 -6.64
CA GLN A 144 1.19 18.68 -7.91
C GLN A 144 0.04 19.69 -8.03
N LYS A 145 -0.58 20.12 -6.92
CA LYS A 145 -1.50 21.29 -6.91
C LYS A 145 -0.84 22.59 -7.35
N LYS A 146 0.49 22.69 -7.27
CA LYS A 146 1.31 23.80 -7.80
C LYS A 146 1.86 23.52 -9.20
N ALA A 147 1.32 22.51 -9.89
CA ALA A 147 1.80 22.02 -11.17
C ALA A 147 3.31 21.67 -11.18
N ALA A 148 3.85 21.30 -10.02
CA ALA A 148 5.25 20.90 -9.92
C ALA A 148 5.51 19.63 -10.74
N LYS A 149 6.52 19.69 -11.60
CA LYS A 149 7.04 18.54 -12.33
C LYS A 149 7.97 17.77 -11.40
N LEU A 150 7.54 16.58 -11.01
CA LEU A 150 8.23 15.72 -10.04
C LEU A 150 8.91 14.56 -10.75
N ARG A 151 10.00 14.05 -10.17
CA ARG A 151 10.62 12.79 -10.61
C ARG A 151 10.89 11.89 -9.42
N VAL A 152 11.01 10.59 -9.63
CA VAL A 152 11.46 9.64 -8.60
C VAL A 152 12.67 8.86 -9.09
N ILE A 153 13.67 8.67 -8.22
CA ILE A 153 14.82 7.83 -8.55
C ILE A 153 14.44 6.34 -8.49
N THR A 154 14.92 5.58 -9.46
CA THR A 154 14.66 4.13 -9.60
C THR A 154 15.81 3.28 -9.07
N ASN A 155 16.98 3.89 -8.89
CA ASN A 155 18.18 3.28 -8.34
C ASN A 155 18.62 4.04 -7.09
N PRO A 156 19.18 3.37 -6.07
CA PRO A 156 19.84 4.05 -4.97
C PRO A 156 20.97 4.92 -5.49
N VAL A 157 21.12 6.12 -4.93
CA VAL A 157 22.19 7.06 -5.27
C VAL A 157 22.82 7.67 -4.03
N SER A 158 24.08 8.07 -4.14
CA SER A 158 24.75 8.91 -3.15
C SER A 158 24.90 10.32 -3.74
N VAL A 159 24.44 11.36 -3.04
CA VAL A 159 24.46 12.75 -3.51
C VAL A 159 25.26 13.66 -2.58
N ARG A 160 25.74 14.77 -3.13
CA ARG A 160 26.25 15.89 -2.32
C ARG A 160 25.08 16.82 -1.94
N THR A 161 24.95 17.10 -0.66
CA THR A 161 23.96 18.03 -0.10
C THR A 161 24.66 19.16 0.63
N SER A 162 23.92 20.22 0.97
CA SER A 162 24.43 21.32 1.81
C SER A 162 24.92 20.84 3.18
N ASP A 163 24.38 19.72 3.67
CA ASP A 163 24.69 19.13 4.98
C ASP A 163 25.70 17.97 4.91
N GLY A 164 26.27 17.70 3.73
CA GLY A 164 27.22 16.61 3.48
C GLY A 164 26.71 15.56 2.49
N ALA A 165 27.38 14.40 2.42
CA ALA A 165 26.97 13.31 1.55
C ALA A 165 25.73 12.60 2.13
N ALA A 166 24.73 12.32 1.28
CA ALA A 166 23.51 11.60 1.67
C ALA A 166 23.25 10.42 0.73
N LYS A 167 22.83 9.28 1.28
CA LYS A 167 22.33 8.13 0.51
C LYS A 167 20.84 8.25 0.34
N LEU A 168 20.35 8.12 -0.88
CA LEU A 168 18.95 8.24 -1.24
C LEU A 168 18.45 6.89 -1.79
N PRO A 169 17.42 6.28 -1.19
CA PRO A 169 16.87 5.01 -1.66
C PRO A 169 15.97 5.20 -2.88
N ARG A 170 15.62 4.07 -3.53
CA ARG A 170 14.59 4.03 -4.58
C ARG A 170 13.29 4.70 -4.11
N GLY A 171 12.61 5.39 -5.01
CA GLY A 171 11.39 6.12 -4.70
C GLY A 171 11.61 7.51 -4.07
N THR A 172 12.86 7.95 -3.88
CA THR A 172 13.13 9.32 -3.43
C THR A 172 12.59 10.32 -4.46
N LEU A 173 11.76 11.26 -3.99
CA LEU A 173 11.19 12.34 -4.79
C LEU A 173 12.26 13.37 -5.10
N LEU A 174 12.39 13.73 -6.37
CA LEU A 174 13.22 14.82 -6.83
C LEU A 174 12.34 15.99 -7.28
N ILE A 175 12.61 17.15 -6.70
CA ILE A 175 12.02 18.44 -7.06
C ILE A 175 13.15 19.32 -7.60
N LEU A 176 13.39 19.24 -8.91
CA LEU A 176 14.49 19.94 -9.57
C LEU A 176 14.06 21.34 -10.04
N ARG A 177 14.98 22.30 -9.98
CA ARG A 177 14.75 23.70 -10.38
C ARG A 177 14.39 23.82 -11.86
N GLN A 178 15.14 23.17 -12.75
CA GLN A 178 14.66 22.87 -14.10
C GLN A 178 14.04 21.47 -14.04
N PRO A 179 12.80 21.24 -14.50
CA PRO A 179 11.99 22.06 -15.43
C PRO A 179 10.94 22.99 -14.76
N ASN A 180 11.08 23.31 -13.48
CA ASN A 180 10.12 24.09 -12.68
C ASN A 180 10.48 25.58 -12.55
N LEU A 181 11.21 26.15 -13.52
CA LEU A 181 11.86 27.47 -13.35
C LEU A 181 10.85 28.59 -13.09
N ASP A 182 9.72 28.60 -13.81
CA ASP A 182 8.74 29.68 -13.78
C ASP A 182 7.96 29.75 -12.45
N SER A 183 7.80 28.61 -11.76
CA SER A 183 7.06 28.50 -10.48
C SER A 183 7.97 28.07 -9.32
N TRP A 184 9.29 28.19 -9.48
CA TRP A 184 10.27 27.63 -8.54
C TRP A 184 10.09 28.15 -7.11
N ASP A 185 9.91 29.45 -6.94
CA ASP A 185 9.77 30.05 -5.60
C ASP A 185 8.47 29.60 -4.91
N GLU A 186 7.37 29.48 -5.66
CA GLU A 186 6.11 28.96 -5.13
C GLU A 186 6.20 27.48 -4.74
N ILE A 187 6.85 26.67 -5.57
CA ILE A 187 7.08 25.25 -5.31
C ILE A 187 7.99 25.08 -4.09
N ARG A 188 9.06 25.87 -3.97
CA ARG A 188 9.96 25.83 -2.81
C ARG A 188 9.25 26.23 -1.53
N GLU A 189 8.43 27.27 -1.55
CA GLU A 189 7.67 27.70 -0.37
C GLU A 189 6.62 26.64 0.02
N CYS A 190 5.92 26.07 -0.96
CA CYS A 190 5.01 24.95 -0.74
C CYS A 190 5.74 23.74 -0.14
N LEU A 191 6.89 23.37 -0.70
CA LEU A 191 7.74 22.29 -0.19
C LEU A 191 8.10 22.56 1.27
N LYS A 192 8.64 23.75 1.58
CA LYS A 192 9.04 24.17 2.94
C LYS A 192 7.92 24.00 3.95
N GLN A 193 6.73 24.49 3.63
CA GLN A 193 5.55 24.40 4.50
C GLN A 193 5.13 22.95 4.73
N VAL A 194 5.09 22.15 3.66
CA VAL A 194 4.61 20.76 3.72
C VAL A 194 5.61 19.87 4.45
N VAL A 195 6.91 19.95 4.15
CA VAL A 195 7.92 19.12 4.85
C VAL A 195 8.04 19.49 6.33
N ALA A 196 7.90 20.77 6.69
CA ALA A 196 7.87 21.19 8.09
C ALA A 196 6.62 20.65 8.80
N LYS A 197 5.45 20.75 8.18
CA LYS A 197 4.18 20.25 8.74
C LYS A 197 4.15 18.73 8.88
N LEU A 198 4.76 18.02 7.94
CA LEU A 198 4.80 16.55 7.94
C LEU A 198 6.03 15.99 8.65
N GLU A 199 6.97 16.84 9.09
CA GLU A 199 8.25 16.44 9.67
C GLU A 199 9.00 15.47 8.73
N LEU A 200 9.05 15.80 7.44
CA LEU A 200 9.76 15.01 6.43
C LEU A 200 11.21 15.49 6.29
N GLN A 201 12.12 14.55 6.13
CA GLN A 201 13.50 14.86 5.79
C GLN A 201 13.60 15.36 4.35
N VAL A 202 14.37 16.43 4.15
CA VAL A 202 14.62 17.02 2.84
C VAL A 202 16.10 17.31 2.69
N PHE A 203 16.65 16.99 1.52
CA PHE A 203 18.05 17.19 1.20
C PHE A 203 18.17 18.24 0.08
N PRO A 204 18.73 19.43 0.35
CA PRO A 204 19.07 20.39 -0.68
C PRO A 204 20.22 19.86 -1.55
N LEU A 205 19.99 19.79 -2.86
CA LEU A 205 20.95 19.23 -3.82
C LEU A 205 21.88 20.35 -4.32
N THR A 206 23.19 20.12 -4.25
CA THR A 206 24.20 21.09 -4.70
C THR A 206 24.75 20.79 -6.09
N SER A 207 24.56 19.57 -6.60
CA SER A 207 25.02 19.13 -7.93
C SER A 207 24.04 18.12 -8.54
N SER A 208 24.01 18.05 -9.87
CA SER A 208 23.32 16.97 -10.61
C SER A 208 24.15 15.69 -10.66
N GLN A 209 25.47 15.80 -10.46
CA GLN A 209 26.39 14.68 -10.47
C GLN A 209 26.33 13.94 -9.14
N THR A 210 26.09 12.64 -9.20
CA THR A 210 26.09 11.77 -8.01
C THR A 210 27.51 11.38 -7.61
N LEU A 211 27.66 11.01 -6.35
CA LEU A 211 28.86 10.36 -5.83
C LEU A 211 28.88 8.88 -6.22
N GLU A 212 27.71 8.24 -6.26
CA GLU A 212 27.49 6.84 -6.59
C GLU A 212 26.09 6.66 -7.17
N GLY A 213 25.94 5.71 -8.11
CA GLY A 213 24.70 5.49 -8.85
C GLY A 213 24.50 6.49 -10.00
N PRO A 214 23.38 6.42 -10.75
CA PRO A 214 23.11 7.29 -11.89
C PRO A 214 22.99 8.77 -11.52
N ASP A 215 23.49 9.67 -12.37
CA ASP A 215 23.35 11.11 -12.18
C ASP A 215 21.88 11.55 -12.15
N LEU A 216 21.55 12.57 -11.36
CA LEU A 216 20.17 13.04 -11.15
C LEU A 216 19.52 13.62 -12.42
N GLY A 217 20.35 14.02 -13.38
CA GLY A 217 19.91 14.51 -14.70
C GLY A 217 19.69 13.41 -15.74
N SER A 218 20.08 12.17 -15.46
CA SER A 218 19.92 11.06 -16.39
C SER A 218 18.44 10.69 -16.60
N ASP A 219 18.17 9.97 -17.68
CA ASP A 219 16.85 9.42 -18.01
C ASP A 219 16.45 8.25 -17.09
N THR A 220 17.30 7.87 -16.15
CA THR A 220 17.04 6.76 -15.21
C THR A 220 15.96 7.07 -14.17
N SER A 221 15.67 8.35 -13.89
CA SER A 221 14.59 8.73 -12.96
C SER A 221 13.25 8.89 -13.69
N LEU A 222 12.17 8.41 -13.07
CA LEU A 222 10.82 8.44 -13.64
C LEU A 222 10.18 9.80 -13.41
N GLY A 223 9.79 10.50 -14.48
CA GLY A 223 8.93 11.67 -14.39
C GLY A 223 7.52 11.28 -13.97
N LEU A 224 6.89 12.06 -13.11
CA LEU A 224 5.54 11.81 -12.60
C LEU A 224 4.53 12.75 -13.26
N PRO A 225 3.59 12.26 -14.08
CA PRO A 225 2.45 13.03 -14.53
C PRO A 225 1.63 13.58 -13.35
N ILE A 226 0.99 14.73 -13.56
CA ILE A 226 0.06 15.30 -12.57
C ILE A 226 -1.13 14.34 -12.44
N ALA A 227 -1.41 13.89 -11.22
CA ALA A 227 -2.48 12.94 -10.97
C ALA A 227 -3.84 13.67 -10.99
N HIS A 228 -4.71 13.26 -11.90
CA HIS A 228 -6.13 13.58 -11.94
C HIS A 228 -6.95 12.30 -11.71
N PRO A 229 -7.06 11.82 -10.46
CA PRO A 229 -7.76 10.58 -10.17
C PRO A 229 -9.28 10.74 -10.21
N ALA A 230 -9.96 9.71 -10.69
CA ALA A 230 -11.39 9.53 -10.58
C ALA A 230 -11.71 8.20 -9.88
N LEU A 231 -12.64 8.21 -8.94
CA LEU A 231 -13.13 7.02 -8.25
C LEU A 231 -14.52 6.66 -8.76
N VAL A 232 -14.69 5.43 -9.22
CA VAL A 232 -16.01 4.93 -9.62
C VAL A 232 -16.83 4.56 -8.38
N VAL A 233 -18.09 5.02 -8.34
CA VAL A 233 -19.00 4.82 -7.21
C VAL A 233 -20.42 4.49 -7.68
N GLY A 234 -21.24 3.95 -6.79
CA GLY A 234 -22.67 3.72 -7.03
C GLY A 234 -23.00 2.24 -7.27
N ALA A 235 -24.12 1.98 -7.94
CA ALA A 235 -24.65 0.63 -8.09
C ALA A 235 -23.64 -0.30 -8.79
N GLY A 236 -23.45 -1.50 -8.24
CA GLY A 236 -22.45 -2.47 -8.70
C GLY A 236 -21.06 -2.34 -8.04
N THR A 237 -20.81 -1.26 -7.30
CA THR A 237 -19.60 -1.09 -6.46
C THR A 237 -19.87 -1.46 -5.00
N ASN A 238 -18.83 -1.89 -4.29
CA ASN A 238 -18.84 -2.11 -2.85
C ASN A 238 -18.65 -0.78 -2.12
N ALA A 239 -19.70 -0.34 -1.42
CA ALA A 239 -19.71 0.95 -0.73
C ALA A 239 -18.63 1.08 0.36
N TYR A 240 -18.24 -0.02 1.02
CA TYR A 240 -17.17 0.02 2.03
C TYR A 240 -15.81 0.28 1.41
N THR A 241 -15.48 -0.40 0.30
CA THR A 241 -14.21 -0.20 -0.40
C THR A 241 -14.18 1.17 -1.07
N ALA A 242 -15.27 1.58 -1.74
CA ALA A 242 -15.37 2.92 -2.30
C ALA A 242 -15.25 4.02 -1.24
N GLY A 243 -15.91 3.86 -0.09
CA GLY A 243 -15.86 4.80 1.02
C GLY A 243 -14.47 4.90 1.66
N SER A 244 -13.78 3.77 1.88
CA SER A 244 -12.42 3.80 2.44
C SER A 244 -11.41 4.45 1.49
N LEU A 245 -11.52 4.18 0.19
CA LEU A 245 -10.66 4.81 -0.83
C LEU A 245 -10.94 6.31 -0.94
N TRP A 246 -12.21 6.72 -0.97
CA TRP A 246 -12.59 8.14 -1.00
C TRP A 246 -12.06 8.89 0.22
N HIS A 247 -12.31 8.36 1.42
CA HIS A 247 -11.78 8.94 2.66
C HIS A 247 -10.24 9.02 2.64
N HIS A 248 -9.56 7.97 2.18
CA HIS A 248 -8.11 7.99 2.11
C HIS A 248 -7.60 9.09 1.16
N MET A 249 -8.16 9.24 -0.03
CA MET A 249 -7.77 10.30 -0.95
C MET A 249 -8.04 11.70 -0.40
N ASP A 250 -9.25 11.94 0.12
CA ASP A 250 -9.66 13.27 0.57
C ASP A 250 -8.97 13.67 1.88
N VAL A 251 -9.00 12.80 2.89
CA VAL A 251 -8.54 13.11 4.25
C VAL A 251 -7.06 12.76 4.46
N ARG A 252 -6.61 11.60 3.97
CA ARG A 252 -5.24 11.12 4.20
C ARG A 252 -4.26 11.57 3.14
N MET A 253 -4.65 11.71 1.87
CA MET A 253 -3.76 12.20 0.81
C MET A 253 -3.93 13.70 0.54
N ASN A 254 -5.05 14.31 0.94
CA ASN A 254 -5.44 15.67 0.54
C ASN A 254 -5.44 15.82 -1.00
N GLN A 255 -5.84 14.76 -1.70
CA GLN A 255 -5.93 14.69 -3.15
C GLN A 255 -7.42 14.76 -3.52
N PRO A 256 -7.89 15.87 -4.13
CA PRO A 256 -9.23 15.95 -4.65
C PRO A 256 -9.45 14.84 -5.69
N THR A 257 -10.54 14.09 -5.54
CA THR A 257 -10.89 12.98 -6.43
C THR A 257 -12.30 13.17 -6.95
N THR A 258 -12.47 13.01 -8.25
CA THR A 258 -13.81 13.07 -8.87
C THR A 258 -14.54 11.76 -8.66
N LEU A 259 -15.78 11.82 -8.17
CA LEU A 259 -16.62 10.63 -8.01
C LEU A 259 -17.46 10.40 -9.29
N LEU A 260 -17.19 9.29 -9.98
CA LEU A 260 -17.89 8.91 -11.20
C LEU A 260 -18.95 7.85 -10.90
N LYS A 261 -20.22 8.22 -11.07
CA LYS A 261 -21.32 7.26 -10.87
C LYS A 261 -21.30 6.20 -11.97
N THR A 262 -21.43 4.92 -11.61
CA THR A 262 -21.52 3.80 -12.57
C THR A 262 -22.59 4.02 -13.64
N THR A 263 -23.72 4.62 -13.27
CA THR A 263 -24.85 4.95 -14.17
C THR A 263 -24.55 6.06 -15.18
N SER A 264 -23.56 6.91 -14.90
CA SER A 264 -23.18 8.04 -15.74
C SER A 264 -21.90 7.79 -16.54
N PHE A 265 -21.16 6.73 -16.21
CA PHE A 265 -19.85 6.40 -16.77
C PHE A 265 -19.81 6.44 -18.30
N GLY A 266 -20.87 5.95 -18.97
CA GLY A 266 -20.98 5.95 -20.43
C GLY A 266 -20.86 7.35 -21.08
N ARG A 267 -21.25 8.42 -20.38
CA ARG A 267 -21.25 9.80 -20.90
C ARG A 267 -20.05 10.65 -20.48
N VAL A 268 -19.24 10.16 -19.54
CA VAL A 268 -18.11 10.90 -18.98
C VAL A 268 -16.95 10.90 -19.96
N ASP A 269 -16.30 12.04 -20.18
CA ASP A 269 -15.03 12.06 -20.90
C ASP A 269 -13.91 11.52 -19.98
N LEU A 270 -13.27 10.42 -20.39
CA LEU A 270 -12.21 9.79 -19.58
C LEU A 270 -10.85 10.45 -19.79
N ASP A 271 -10.67 11.23 -20.85
CA ASP A 271 -9.41 11.91 -21.17
C ASP A 271 -9.06 12.98 -20.11
N ALA A 272 -10.04 13.42 -19.33
CA ALA A 272 -9.87 14.33 -18.21
C ALA A 272 -9.17 13.70 -16.99
N TYR A 273 -8.98 12.38 -16.96
CA TYR A 273 -8.43 11.65 -15.83
C TYR A 273 -7.17 10.88 -16.21
N THR A 274 -6.14 10.95 -15.38
CA THR A 274 -4.93 10.15 -15.58
C THR A 274 -5.04 8.77 -14.97
N VAL A 275 -5.88 8.63 -13.94
CA VAL A 275 -6.09 7.39 -13.19
C VAL A 275 -7.57 7.21 -12.89
N LEU A 276 -8.11 6.06 -13.26
CA LEU A 276 -9.46 5.61 -12.92
C LEU A 276 -9.36 4.51 -11.86
N ILE A 277 -10.02 4.70 -10.72
CA ILE A 277 -10.00 3.75 -9.61
C ILE A 277 -11.32 2.98 -9.61
N LEU A 278 -11.22 1.67 -9.76
CA LEU A 278 -12.33 0.72 -9.67
C LEU A 278 -12.27 0.04 -8.29
N PRO A 279 -13.11 0.44 -7.33
CA PRO A 279 -13.21 -0.28 -6.06
C PRO A 279 -13.73 -1.69 -6.27
N ASP A 280 -13.67 -2.51 -5.22
CA ASP A 280 -14.35 -3.81 -5.19
C ASP A 280 -15.80 -3.71 -5.69
N GLY A 281 -16.29 -4.71 -6.41
CA GLY A 281 -17.63 -4.67 -7.01
C GLY A 281 -17.82 -5.67 -8.13
N SER A 282 -19.08 -5.99 -8.43
CA SER A 282 -19.44 -6.88 -9.54
C SER A 282 -19.60 -6.14 -10.87
N TYR A 283 -19.84 -4.82 -10.84
CA TYR A 283 -20.10 -4.00 -12.02
C TYR A 283 -21.16 -4.58 -12.97
N SER A 284 -22.16 -5.29 -12.43
CA SER A 284 -23.16 -6.02 -13.22
C SER A 284 -24.05 -5.15 -14.12
N LEU A 285 -24.05 -3.83 -13.94
CA LEU A 285 -24.74 -2.86 -14.78
C LEU A 285 -23.92 -2.41 -16.00
N TRP A 286 -22.64 -2.74 -16.03
CA TRP A 286 -21.75 -2.46 -17.15
C TRP A 286 -21.71 -3.66 -18.10
N GLY A 287 -21.66 -3.37 -19.39
CA GLY A 287 -21.50 -4.37 -20.45
C GLY A 287 -20.51 -3.91 -21.52
N GLU A 288 -20.69 -4.40 -22.74
CA GLU A 288 -19.75 -4.22 -23.86
C GLU A 288 -19.39 -2.75 -24.13
N SER A 289 -20.35 -1.82 -24.00
CA SER A 289 -20.09 -0.39 -24.21
C SER A 289 -19.09 0.18 -23.20
N GLN A 290 -19.19 -0.21 -21.92
CA GLN A 290 -18.26 0.23 -20.88
C GLN A 290 -16.91 -0.46 -21.04
N ALA A 291 -16.90 -1.73 -21.43
CA ALA A 291 -15.69 -2.48 -21.73
C ALA A 291 -14.89 -1.80 -22.85
N LYS A 292 -15.50 -1.55 -24.02
CA LYS A 292 -14.86 -0.83 -25.15
C LYS A 292 -14.33 0.53 -24.74
N LYS A 293 -15.06 1.25 -23.90
CA LYS A 293 -14.65 2.58 -23.41
C LYS A 293 -13.43 2.50 -22.49
N LEU A 294 -13.39 1.52 -21.59
CA LEU A 294 -12.22 1.26 -20.74
C LEU A 294 -11.02 0.81 -21.54
N THR A 295 -11.21 -0.09 -22.51
CA THR A 295 -10.15 -0.53 -23.43
C THR A 295 -9.54 0.66 -24.16
N ARG A 296 -10.36 1.53 -24.75
CA ARG A 296 -9.86 2.75 -25.42
C ARG A 296 -9.09 3.67 -24.46
N TYR A 297 -9.64 3.93 -23.27
CA TYR A 297 -8.97 4.75 -22.26
C TYR A 297 -7.59 4.18 -21.88
N LEU A 298 -7.47 2.87 -21.75
CA LEU A 298 -6.19 2.18 -21.52
C LEU A 298 -5.28 2.29 -22.75
N GLU A 299 -5.77 2.03 -23.96
CA GLU A 299 -4.98 2.12 -25.20
C GLU A 299 -4.39 3.53 -25.41
N ASP A 300 -5.11 4.57 -24.99
CA ASP A 300 -4.71 5.97 -25.05
C ASP A 300 -3.71 6.37 -23.95
N GLY A 301 -3.36 5.44 -23.04
CA GLY A 301 -2.31 5.62 -22.02
C GLY A 301 -2.83 5.75 -20.59
N GLY A 302 -4.16 5.73 -20.41
CA GLY A 302 -4.82 5.79 -19.12
C GLY A 302 -4.39 4.66 -18.17
N VAL A 303 -4.61 4.88 -16.88
CA VAL A 303 -4.36 3.89 -15.84
C VAL A 303 -5.67 3.53 -15.17
N VAL A 304 -5.92 2.23 -15.01
CA VAL A 304 -7.00 1.70 -14.17
C VAL A 304 -6.39 1.07 -12.92
N VAL A 305 -6.82 1.48 -11.73
CA VAL A 305 -6.47 0.82 -10.46
C VAL A 305 -7.64 -0.08 -10.07
N ALA A 306 -7.51 -1.37 -10.30
CA ALA A 306 -8.48 -2.39 -9.94
C ALA A 306 -8.21 -2.89 -8.52
N VAL A 307 -9.16 -2.65 -7.62
CA VAL A 307 -9.08 -3.06 -6.20
C VAL A 307 -9.98 -4.26 -5.95
N CYS A 308 -9.49 -5.24 -5.18
CA CYS A 308 -10.19 -6.47 -4.82
C CYS A 308 -10.72 -7.21 -6.06
N ASN A 309 -12.01 -7.58 -6.07
CA ASN A 309 -12.60 -8.43 -7.09
C ASN A 309 -12.96 -7.69 -8.40
N SER A 310 -12.65 -6.39 -8.52
CA SER A 310 -12.99 -5.59 -9.70
C SER A 310 -12.28 -6.05 -10.98
N LEU A 311 -11.10 -6.66 -10.85
CA LEU A 311 -10.37 -7.24 -11.98
C LEU A 311 -11.18 -8.34 -12.67
N SER A 312 -11.96 -9.12 -11.92
CA SER A 312 -12.74 -10.24 -12.46
C SER A 312 -13.74 -9.78 -13.52
N TRP A 313 -14.31 -8.57 -13.38
CA TRP A 313 -15.18 -7.99 -14.41
C TRP A 313 -14.38 -7.56 -15.65
N LEU A 314 -13.16 -7.02 -15.49
CA LEU A 314 -12.31 -6.61 -16.61
C LEU A 314 -11.90 -7.81 -17.46
N ILE A 315 -11.53 -8.93 -16.83
CA ILE A 315 -11.21 -10.20 -17.51
C ILE A 315 -12.44 -10.74 -18.23
N ALA A 316 -13.57 -10.88 -17.51
CA ALA A 316 -14.79 -11.46 -18.08
C ALA A 316 -15.37 -10.68 -19.28
N ASN A 317 -14.99 -9.40 -19.44
CA ASN A 317 -15.42 -8.55 -20.55
C ASN A 317 -14.29 -8.25 -21.56
N GLY A 318 -13.16 -8.98 -21.49
CA GLY A 318 -12.06 -8.86 -22.46
C GLY A 318 -11.33 -7.51 -22.45
N VAL A 319 -11.38 -6.78 -21.33
CA VAL A 319 -10.62 -5.53 -21.15
C VAL A 319 -9.17 -5.82 -20.75
N VAL A 320 -8.96 -6.90 -20.01
CA VAL A 320 -7.67 -7.40 -19.56
C VAL A 320 -7.58 -8.87 -19.98
N ASP A 321 -6.41 -9.26 -20.45
CA ASP A 321 -6.04 -10.65 -20.73
C ASP A 321 -4.86 -10.99 -19.79
N LEU A 322 -5.02 -12.02 -18.95
CA LEU A 322 -3.93 -12.52 -18.08
C LEU A 322 -3.17 -13.70 -18.71
N GLY A 323 -3.46 -14.06 -19.96
CA GLY A 323 -2.86 -15.21 -20.66
C GLY A 323 -3.42 -16.56 -20.19
N GLU A 324 -2.67 -17.64 -20.40
CA GLU A 324 -3.08 -18.99 -19.97
C GLU A 324 -3.22 -19.14 -18.44
N SER A 325 -2.78 -18.12 -17.69
CA SER A 325 -3.00 -18.01 -16.24
C SER A 325 -4.45 -17.75 -15.83
N GLU A 326 -5.35 -17.49 -16.80
CA GLU A 326 -6.66 -16.92 -16.51
C GLU A 326 -7.56 -17.80 -15.61
N LEU A 327 -7.57 -19.13 -15.72
CA LEU A 327 -8.68 -19.88 -15.14
C LEU A 327 -8.37 -21.37 -14.86
N GLU A 328 -7.74 -21.66 -13.72
CA GLU A 328 -7.98 -22.94 -13.00
C GLU A 328 -9.16 -22.83 -12.01
N GLY A 329 -9.90 -21.72 -12.04
CA GLY A 329 -11.11 -21.46 -11.23
C GLY A 329 -12.43 -21.57 -11.99
N LYS A 330 -12.43 -21.99 -13.27
CA LYS A 330 -13.64 -22.51 -13.89
C LYS A 330 -13.82 -23.93 -13.37
N GLU A 331 -15.02 -24.24 -12.90
CA GLU A 331 -15.49 -25.63 -12.76
C GLU A 331 -14.90 -26.44 -13.91
N GLU A 332 -14.04 -27.42 -13.60
CA GLU A 332 -13.67 -28.43 -14.56
C GLU A 332 -14.98 -28.97 -15.12
N LYS A 333 -15.30 -28.61 -16.37
CA LYS A 333 -16.05 -29.52 -17.22
C LYS A 333 -15.11 -30.67 -17.50
N ASP A 334 -15.00 -31.53 -16.50
CA ASP A 334 -14.41 -32.84 -16.61
C ASP A 334 -15.23 -33.54 -17.72
N GLU A 335 -14.67 -33.62 -18.92
CA GLU A 335 -15.06 -34.62 -19.93
C GLU A 335 -14.57 -36.01 -19.52
N LYS A 336 -14.51 -36.27 -18.21
CA LYS A 336 -14.47 -37.62 -17.64
C LYS A 336 -15.89 -37.99 -17.30
N LYS A 337 -16.33 -39.11 -17.86
CA LYS A 337 -17.60 -39.79 -17.60
C LYS A 337 -18.04 -39.58 -16.15
N PRO A 338 -19.32 -39.26 -15.87
CA PRO A 338 -19.77 -39.00 -14.52
C PRO A 338 -19.64 -40.29 -13.70
N GLU A 339 -18.54 -40.41 -12.96
CA GLU A 339 -18.59 -41.16 -11.71
C GLU A 339 -19.69 -40.47 -10.92
N GLN A 340 -20.75 -41.22 -10.62
CA GLN A 340 -21.88 -40.76 -9.83
C GLN A 340 -21.33 -40.01 -8.61
N THR A 341 -21.35 -38.68 -8.68
CA THR A 341 -21.20 -37.82 -7.53
C THR A 341 -22.29 -38.29 -6.59
N ARG A 342 -21.92 -39.04 -5.57
CA ARG A 342 -22.77 -39.22 -4.40
C ARG A 342 -23.15 -37.80 -4.02
N PHE A 343 -24.40 -37.42 -4.25
CA PHE A 343 -24.95 -36.22 -3.66
C PHE A 343 -24.70 -36.40 -2.18
N SER A 344 -23.67 -35.73 -1.65
CA SER A 344 -23.49 -35.68 -0.21
C SER A 344 -24.75 -34.97 0.27
N GLU A 345 -25.65 -35.69 0.93
CA GLU A 345 -26.87 -35.14 1.51
C GLU A 345 -26.45 -34.16 2.62
N LYS A 346 -26.03 -32.96 2.22
CA LYS A 346 -25.78 -31.86 3.13
C LYS A 346 -27.13 -31.37 3.62
N ARG A 347 -27.26 -31.20 4.92
CA ARG A 347 -28.50 -30.66 5.48
C ARG A 347 -28.58 -29.20 5.09
N PHE A 348 -29.76 -28.77 4.65
CA PHE A 348 -30.01 -27.37 4.36
C PHE A 348 -29.69 -26.46 5.57
N GLY A 349 -29.90 -26.96 6.81
CA GLY A 349 -29.57 -26.25 8.04
C GLY A 349 -28.08 -25.90 8.19
N ASP A 350 -27.19 -26.71 7.62
CA ASP A 350 -25.74 -26.56 7.76
C ASP A 350 -25.15 -25.66 6.65
N ALA A 351 -25.93 -25.32 5.62
CA ALA A 351 -25.45 -24.61 4.43
C ALA A 351 -24.82 -23.25 4.75
N ARG A 352 -25.36 -22.53 5.74
CA ARG A 352 -24.81 -21.24 6.17
C ARG A 352 -23.46 -21.40 6.88
N GLU A 353 -23.34 -22.42 7.72
CA GLU A 353 -22.11 -22.72 8.47
C GLU A 353 -21.02 -23.21 7.52
N ASP A 354 -21.35 -24.13 6.61
CA ASP A 354 -20.48 -24.59 5.53
C ASP A 354 -19.95 -23.44 4.68
N ALA A 355 -20.82 -22.50 4.28
CA ALA A 355 -20.41 -21.33 3.51
C ALA A 355 -19.50 -20.40 4.30
N ALA A 356 -19.79 -20.19 5.60
CA ALA A 356 -18.96 -19.34 6.46
C ALA A 356 -17.56 -19.94 6.67
N LEU A 357 -17.46 -21.26 6.86
CA LEU A 357 -16.20 -21.99 7.00
C LEU A 357 -15.32 -21.93 5.75
N LYS A 358 -15.95 -21.78 4.57
CA LYS A 358 -15.25 -21.59 3.30
C LYS A 358 -14.81 -20.15 3.03
N SER A 359 -15.32 -19.18 3.79
CA SER A 359 -15.02 -17.76 3.56
C SER A 359 -13.77 -17.29 4.30
N ILE A 360 -13.06 -16.31 3.72
CA ILE A 360 -12.08 -15.51 4.47
C ILE A 360 -12.78 -14.24 4.96
N ALA A 361 -13.25 -14.25 6.20
CA ALA A 361 -13.94 -13.10 6.80
C ALA A 361 -13.02 -11.88 6.93
N GLY A 362 -11.75 -12.12 7.24
CA GLY A 362 -10.71 -11.11 7.35
C GLY A 362 -9.50 -11.67 8.10
N ALA A 363 -8.37 -11.81 7.40
CA ALA A 363 -7.12 -12.35 7.95
C ALA A 363 -5.92 -11.54 7.46
N MET A 364 -4.84 -11.53 8.24
CA MET A 364 -3.57 -10.91 7.85
C MET A 364 -2.71 -11.93 7.12
N PHE A 365 -2.30 -11.63 5.90
CA PHE A 365 -1.35 -12.42 5.13
C PHE A 365 -0.03 -11.68 4.99
N GLU A 366 1.06 -12.43 4.95
CA GLU A 366 2.34 -11.93 4.48
C GLU A 366 2.30 -11.84 2.95
N VAL A 367 2.78 -10.74 2.39
CA VAL A 367 3.06 -10.62 0.96
C VAL A 367 4.53 -10.31 0.80
N LYS A 368 5.24 -11.12 0.01
CA LYS A 368 6.63 -10.89 -0.38
C LYS A 368 6.66 -9.86 -1.50
N ILE A 369 7.53 -8.86 -1.39
CA ILE A 369 7.54 -7.70 -2.27
C ILE A 369 8.86 -7.61 -3.02
N ASP A 370 8.78 -7.27 -4.32
CA ASP A 370 9.94 -6.80 -5.08
C ASP A 370 10.12 -5.28 -4.85
N SER A 371 11.08 -4.92 -3.99
CA SER A 371 11.40 -3.52 -3.65
C SER A 371 11.98 -2.70 -4.82
N THR A 372 12.30 -3.34 -5.95
CA THR A 372 12.74 -2.66 -7.18
C THR A 372 11.56 -2.25 -8.08
N HIS A 373 10.39 -2.87 -7.89
CA HIS A 373 9.18 -2.54 -8.63
C HIS A 373 8.59 -1.19 -8.16
N PRO A 374 8.21 -0.25 -9.05
CA PRO A 374 7.75 1.08 -8.64
C PRO A 374 6.54 1.11 -7.69
N LEU A 375 5.68 0.08 -7.74
CA LEU A 375 4.57 -0.07 -6.79
C LEU A 375 5.02 -0.30 -5.35
N ALA A 376 6.23 -0.83 -5.14
CA ALA A 376 6.79 -1.15 -3.83
C ALA A 376 7.70 -0.06 -3.26
N TYR A 377 7.90 1.05 -3.97
CA TYR A 377 8.75 2.13 -3.49
C TYR A 377 8.23 2.72 -2.17
N GLY A 378 9.15 2.95 -1.23
CA GLY A 378 8.81 3.44 0.11
C GLY A 378 8.29 2.39 1.08
N VAL A 379 8.23 1.12 0.68
CA VAL A 379 7.97 0.02 1.60
C VAL A 379 9.27 -0.33 2.35
N PRO A 380 9.27 -0.35 3.70
CA PRO A 380 10.51 -0.48 4.49
C PRO A 380 11.02 -1.92 4.67
N SER A 381 10.37 -2.92 4.08
CA SER A 381 10.68 -4.34 4.27
C SER A 381 10.39 -5.14 3.00
N ASP A 382 11.07 -6.29 2.84
CA ASP A 382 10.86 -7.24 1.74
C ASP A 382 9.53 -8.01 1.89
N THR A 383 8.85 -7.87 3.03
CA THR A 383 7.48 -8.37 3.22
C THR A 383 6.56 -7.29 3.78
N VAL A 384 5.29 -7.35 3.38
CA VAL A 384 4.24 -6.45 3.86
C VAL A 384 3.05 -7.27 4.31
N PRO A 385 2.53 -7.02 5.53
CA PRO A 385 1.25 -7.57 5.94
C PRO A 385 0.11 -6.93 5.13
N VAL A 386 -0.75 -7.75 4.56
CA VAL A 386 -1.97 -7.33 3.85
C VAL A 386 -3.19 -7.89 4.54
N PHE A 387 -4.31 -7.19 4.43
CA PHE A 387 -5.57 -7.62 5.00
C PHE A 387 -6.45 -8.27 3.93
N ARG A 388 -6.51 -9.61 3.96
CA ARG A 388 -7.25 -10.41 3.00
C ARG A 388 -8.68 -10.64 3.46
N ARG A 389 -9.63 -10.37 2.56
CA ARG A 389 -11.05 -10.72 2.71
C ARG A 389 -11.60 -11.28 1.41
N GLY A 390 -12.38 -12.34 1.50
CA GLY A 390 -12.87 -13.09 0.33
C GLY A 390 -11.85 -14.12 -0.17
N THR A 391 -12.32 -15.00 -1.05
CA THR A 391 -11.58 -16.18 -1.55
C THR A 391 -11.04 -16.00 -2.97
N TYR A 392 -11.30 -14.84 -3.59
CA TYR A 392 -10.81 -14.56 -4.93
C TYR A 392 -9.28 -14.44 -4.91
N HIS A 393 -8.66 -15.04 -5.91
CA HIS A 393 -7.21 -15.06 -6.09
C HIS A 393 -6.89 -14.87 -7.58
N TYR A 394 -5.71 -14.31 -7.85
CA TYR A 394 -5.27 -14.00 -9.20
C TYR A 394 -3.93 -14.66 -9.45
N GLN A 395 -3.85 -15.46 -10.50
CA GLN A 395 -2.60 -16.07 -10.89
C GLN A 395 -1.57 -15.01 -11.26
N ARG A 396 -0.30 -15.38 -11.17
CA ARG A 396 0.78 -14.49 -11.59
C ARG A 396 0.70 -14.30 -13.09
N PRO A 397 0.80 -13.06 -13.59
CA PRO A 397 1.04 -12.85 -15.00
C PRO A 397 2.33 -13.56 -15.44
N GLU A 398 2.37 -13.99 -16.71
CA GLU A 398 3.50 -14.74 -17.27
C GLU A 398 4.81 -13.95 -17.20
N ASN A 399 4.76 -12.65 -17.48
CA ASN A 399 5.92 -11.77 -17.33
C ASN A 399 6.14 -11.46 -15.83
N SER A 400 7.18 -12.08 -15.27
CA SER A 400 7.54 -11.91 -13.85
C SER A 400 7.73 -10.45 -13.40
N TYR A 401 8.16 -9.55 -14.30
CA TYR A 401 8.34 -8.12 -13.98
C TYR A 401 7.01 -7.38 -13.73
N GLN A 402 5.87 -7.99 -14.05
CA GLN A 402 4.54 -7.45 -13.76
C GLN A 402 4.15 -7.59 -12.29
N THR A 403 4.74 -8.54 -11.58
CA THR A 403 4.33 -8.88 -10.21
C THR A 403 5.20 -8.15 -9.20
N ALA A 404 4.61 -7.23 -8.44
CA ALA A 404 5.28 -6.51 -7.37
C ALA A 404 5.15 -7.21 -6.00
N GLY A 405 4.10 -8.01 -5.81
CA GLY A 405 3.80 -8.66 -4.55
C GLY A 405 3.14 -10.02 -4.70
N ILE A 406 3.61 -11.01 -3.93
CA ILE A 406 3.15 -12.40 -3.95
C ILE A 406 2.70 -12.84 -2.56
N TYR A 407 1.54 -13.50 -2.45
CA TYR A 407 1.06 -14.03 -1.17
C TYR A 407 1.99 -15.09 -0.60
N GLY A 408 2.31 -14.95 0.68
CA GLY A 408 3.00 -15.91 1.51
C GLY A 408 2.05 -16.55 2.52
N GLN A 409 2.52 -16.65 3.75
CA GLN A 409 1.83 -17.32 4.85
C GLN A 409 0.77 -16.43 5.54
N VAL A 410 -0.18 -17.06 6.23
CA VAL A 410 -1.09 -16.37 7.16
C VAL A 410 -0.28 -15.87 8.37
N ILE A 411 -0.42 -14.59 8.71
CA ILE A 411 0.19 -13.97 9.90
C ILE A 411 -0.74 -14.09 11.11
N ALA A 412 -2.02 -13.74 10.93
CA ALA A 412 -3.03 -13.72 12.00
C ALA A 412 -4.44 -13.88 11.41
N GLY A 413 -5.37 -14.39 12.20
CA GLY A 413 -6.74 -14.64 11.78
C GLY A 413 -6.94 -16.05 11.23
N TYR A 414 -8.21 -16.43 11.10
CA TYR A 414 -8.64 -17.73 10.62
C TYR A 414 -8.70 -17.77 9.09
N VAL A 415 -8.10 -18.80 8.53
CA VAL A 415 -8.21 -19.18 7.13
C VAL A 415 -8.19 -20.71 7.10
N ASN A 416 -9.10 -21.34 6.37
CA ASN A 416 -9.08 -22.79 6.18
C ASN A 416 -7.91 -23.21 5.26
N ASP A 417 -7.52 -24.48 5.33
CA ASP A 417 -6.34 -24.99 4.59
C ASP A 417 -6.49 -24.92 3.07
N GLU A 418 -7.72 -25.01 2.53
CA GLU A 418 -8.01 -24.92 1.10
C GLU A 418 -7.69 -23.51 0.59
N ASN A 419 -8.24 -22.48 1.23
CA ASN A 419 -7.99 -21.08 0.92
C ASN A 419 -6.51 -20.68 1.11
N VAL A 420 -5.81 -21.25 2.11
CA VAL A 420 -4.37 -21.03 2.27
C VAL A 420 -3.61 -21.54 1.04
N LYS A 421 -3.94 -22.74 0.57
CA LYS A 421 -3.30 -23.34 -0.62
C LYS A 421 -3.62 -22.57 -1.90
N GLU A 422 -4.87 -22.15 -2.10
CA GLU A 422 -5.29 -21.38 -3.27
C GLU A 422 -4.63 -19.99 -3.32
N LEU A 423 -4.43 -19.34 -2.17
CA LEU A 423 -3.81 -18.02 -2.12
C LEU A 423 -2.29 -18.07 -2.19
N GLN A 424 -1.66 -19.07 -1.56
CA GLN A 424 -0.21 -19.09 -1.42
C GLN A 424 0.48 -19.07 -2.78
N GLY A 425 1.37 -18.10 -2.97
CA GLY A 425 2.08 -17.93 -4.23
C GLY A 425 1.29 -17.23 -5.33
N THR A 426 0.04 -16.84 -5.13
CA THR A 426 -0.70 -16.02 -6.11
C THR A 426 -0.27 -14.54 -6.05
N ALA A 427 -0.65 -13.75 -7.07
CA ALA A 427 -0.28 -12.34 -7.14
C ALA A 427 -1.18 -11.47 -6.23
N ALA A 428 -0.55 -10.64 -5.41
CA ALA A 428 -1.24 -9.69 -4.52
C ALA A 428 -1.24 -8.26 -5.09
N VAL A 429 -0.13 -7.87 -5.71
CA VAL A 429 0.08 -6.54 -6.31
C VAL A 429 0.79 -6.74 -7.64
N PHE A 430 0.16 -6.33 -8.75
CA PHE A 430 0.74 -6.52 -10.08
C PHE A 430 0.20 -5.52 -11.11
N VAL A 431 0.81 -5.47 -12.29
CA VAL A 431 0.46 -4.55 -13.37
C VAL A 431 0.29 -5.30 -14.67
N VAL A 432 -0.85 -5.13 -15.33
CA VAL A 432 -1.13 -5.70 -16.64
C VAL A 432 -1.11 -4.58 -17.69
N PRO A 433 -0.20 -4.62 -18.68
CA PRO A 433 -0.18 -3.63 -19.75
C PRO A 433 -1.37 -3.80 -20.69
N VAL A 434 -2.01 -2.71 -21.09
CA VAL A 434 -3.08 -2.70 -22.09
C VAL A 434 -2.85 -1.51 -23.03
N GLY A 435 -2.44 -1.78 -24.27
CA GLY A 435 -1.98 -0.76 -25.21
C GLY A 435 -0.86 0.10 -24.63
N LYS A 436 -1.03 1.43 -24.60
CA LYS A 436 -0.06 2.35 -23.95
C LYS A 436 -0.29 2.49 -22.45
N GLY A 437 -1.46 2.07 -21.96
CA GLY A 437 -1.93 2.16 -20.59
C GLY A 437 -1.63 0.90 -19.79
N ARG A 438 -2.24 0.82 -18.62
CA ARG A 438 -2.14 -0.36 -17.76
C ARG A 438 -3.25 -0.46 -16.73
N VAL A 439 -3.53 -1.70 -16.34
CA VAL A 439 -4.34 -2.03 -15.17
C VAL A 439 -3.41 -2.39 -14.03
N ILE A 440 -3.45 -1.62 -12.96
CA ILE A 440 -2.74 -1.89 -11.71
C ILE A 440 -3.71 -2.61 -10.79
N VAL A 441 -3.33 -3.79 -10.33
CA VAL A 441 -4.19 -4.65 -9.50
C VAL A 441 -3.70 -4.63 -8.07
N LEU A 442 -4.60 -4.28 -7.16
CA LEU A 442 -4.45 -4.44 -5.73
C LEU A 442 -5.47 -5.49 -5.29
N ALA A 443 -5.03 -6.73 -5.14
CA ALA A 443 -5.92 -7.85 -4.85
C ALA A 443 -6.60 -7.72 -3.48
N ASP A 444 -6.11 -6.87 -2.59
CA ASP A 444 -6.75 -6.51 -1.32
C ASP A 444 -7.11 -5.03 -1.28
N ASN A 445 -7.99 -4.66 -0.36
CA ASN A 445 -8.27 -3.25 -0.10
C ASN A 445 -7.02 -2.63 0.58
N PRO A 446 -6.29 -1.72 -0.08
CA PRO A 446 -5.02 -1.19 0.42
C PRO A 446 -5.20 -0.24 1.62
N VAL A 447 -6.44 0.11 1.94
CA VAL A 447 -6.79 1.10 2.97
C VAL A 447 -7.98 0.61 3.79
N PHE A 448 -8.08 -0.71 4.01
CA PHE A 448 -9.24 -1.35 4.61
C PHE A 448 -9.75 -0.60 5.85
N ARG A 449 -10.95 -0.02 5.71
CA ARG A 449 -11.66 0.80 6.72
C ARG A 449 -10.84 1.95 7.34
N GLY A 450 -9.78 2.40 6.66
CA GLY A 450 -8.83 3.38 7.20
C GLY A 450 -7.97 2.87 8.36
N TYR A 451 -8.07 1.58 8.69
CA TYR A 451 -7.33 0.92 9.77
C TYR A 451 -5.98 0.39 9.27
N VAL A 452 -5.96 -0.27 8.12
CA VAL A 452 -4.74 -0.85 7.55
C VAL A 452 -3.93 0.27 6.90
N ARG A 453 -2.78 0.57 7.50
CA ARG A 453 -1.83 1.60 7.07
C ARG A 453 -0.63 1.00 6.32
N ALA A 454 -0.31 -0.28 6.55
CA ALA A 454 0.88 -0.96 6.02
C ALA A 454 0.93 -0.98 4.48
N THR A 455 -0.24 -1.02 3.83
CA THR A 455 -0.42 -1.15 2.39
C THR A 455 -0.78 0.17 1.68
N GLU A 456 -0.85 1.28 2.40
CA GLU A 456 -1.06 2.63 1.83
C GLU A 456 -0.04 3.00 0.74
N PRO A 457 1.25 2.61 0.84
CA PRO A 457 2.22 2.88 -0.23
C PRO A 457 1.80 2.29 -1.58
N PHE A 458 1.21 1.08 -1.62
CA PHE A 458 0.80 0.47 -2.89
C PHE A 458 -0.26 1.31 -3.61
N PHE A 459 -1.24 1.82 -2.88
CA PHE A 459 -2.28 2.69 -3.45
C PHE A 459 -1.71 4.03 -3.88
N THR A 460 -0.85 4.63 -3.05
CA THR A 460 -0.15 5.88 -3.36
C THR A 460 0.66 5.75 -4.64
N ASN A 461 1.44 4.68 -4.76
CA ASN A 461 2.27 4.41 -5.93
C ASN A 461 1.42 4.08 -7.16
N ALA A 462 0.31 3.37 -7.02
CA ALA A 462 -0.62 3.12 -8.12
C ALA A 462 -1.18 4.43 -8.71
N VAL A 463 -1.49 5.41 -7.88
CA VAL A 463 -2.02 6.72 -8.31
C VAL A 463 -0.94 7.61 -8.93
N TYR A 464 0.22 7.76 -8.29
CA TYR A 464 1.22 8.74 -8.73
C TYR A 464 2.30 8.18 -9.64
N LEU A 465 2.73 6.94 -9.42
CA LEU A 465 3.80 6.29 -10.19
C LEU A 465 3.23 5.42 -11.30
N GLY A 466 1.99 4.94 -11.14
CA GLY A 466 1.29 4.08 -12.11
C GLY A 466 1.43 4.52 -13.57
N PRO A 467 1.13 5.78 -13.92
CA PRO A 467 1.27 6.29 -15.30
C PRO A 467 2.70 6.17 -15.88
N SER A 468 3.70 6.16 -15.00
CA SER A 468 5.12 6.15 -15.34
C SER A 468 5.74 4.75 -15.32
N ILE A 469 5.01 3.72 -14.88
CA ILE A 469 5.50 2.34 -14.92
C ILE A 469 5.76 1.93 -16.37
N ARG A 470 6.95 1.37 -16.58
CA ARG A 470 7.40 0.78 -17.84
C ARG A 470 7.90 -0.62 -17.51
N LEU A 471 7.25 -1.62 -18.09
CA LEU A 471 7.61 -3.02 -17.90
C LEU A 471 8.66 -3.39 -18.95
N PRO A 472 9.73 -4.10 -18.57
CA PRO A 472 10.60 -4.76 -19.52
C PRO A 472 9.80 -5.76 -20.37
N LYS A 473 10.23 -5.96 -21.62
CA LYS A 473 9.71 -7.06 -22.44
C LYS A 473 10.12 -8.40 -21.82
N SER A 474 9.26 -9.41 -21.93
CA SER A 474 9.58 -10.76 -21.45
C SER A 474 10.69 -11.36 -22.31
N THR A 475 11.69 -12.01 -21.70
CA THR A 475 12.76 -12.73 -22.42
C THR A 475 12.28 -14.02 -23.08
N SER A 476 11.03 -14.47 -22.83
CA SER A 476 10.41 -15.59 -23.56
C SER A 476 10.24 -15.30 -25.06
N ASP A 477 10.20 -14.03 -25.45
CA ASP A 477 10.07 -13.63 -26.86
C ASP A 477 11.42 -13.58 -27.60
N GLU A 478 12.56 -13.73 -26.92
CA GLU A 478 13.90 -13.65 -27.52
C GLU A 478 14.43 -14.98 -28.10
N HIS A 479 13.65 -16.07 -28.03
CA HIS A 479 14.02 -17.37 -28.60
C HIS A 479 13.37 -17.70 -29.95
N ASP A 480 12.54 -16.80 -30.51
CA ASP A 480 11.85 -17.00 -31.79
C ASP A 480 12.38 -16.09 -32.94
N HIS A 481 13.67 -15.72 -32.92
CA HIS A 481 14.32 -15.01 -34.03
C HIS A 481 15.56 -15.71 -34.57
#